data_AF-A0A1V8V433-F1
#
_entry.id   AF-A0A1V8V433-F1
#
_cell.length_a   1.000
_cell.length_b   1.000
_cell.length_c   1.000
_cell.angle_alpha   90.00
_cell.angle_beta   90.00
_cell.angle_gamma   90.00
#
_symmetry.space_group_name_H-M   'P 1'
#
loop_
_entity.id
_entity.type
_entity.pdbx_description
1 polymer ?
#
loop_
_entity_poly.entity_id
_entity_poly.type
_entity_poly.pdbx_seq_one_letter_code
_entity_poly.pdbx_strand_id
1 'polypeptide(L)'
;MARSHLLRNTISISILSIIILVATSWTFRGSLLWRKVIYYPSHLVRPYQAPMLGCENLNVIEGSYCVFLHHGSKLERHIQTIGNHVDWSPTIRHLFPETTVHSLYYCAHDVDDAALKASRADIAVDVVDCDWPLVAIPDRIEVELWDANLSAWVPEQPSSSQFPSHSSTPPVVQSHRAPLAAV
;
A
#
# COMPACT_ATOMS: atom_id res chain seq x y z
N MET A 1 -37.18 42.97 -20.97
CA MET A 1 -37.19 42.09 -19.79
C MET A 1 -36.40 40.78 -19.94
N ALA A 2 -36.11 40.27 -21.16
CA ALA A 2 -35.37 39.00 -21.32
C ALA A 2 -33.87 39.01 -20.92
N ARG A 3 -33.19 40.17 -21.00
CA ARG A 3 -31.75 40.29 -20.68
C ARG A 3 -31.41 40.09 -19.20
N SER A 4 -32.31 40.43 -18.27
CA SER A 4 -32.05 40.28 -16.83
C SER A 4 -32.11 38.81 -16.36
N HIS A 5 -32.94 37.99 -16.99
CA HIS A 5 -33.05 36.56 -16.67
C HIS A 5 -31.83 35.75 -17.15
N LEU A 6 -31.27 36.11 -18.31
CA LEU A 6 -30.06 35.49 -18.83
C LEU A 6 -28.84 35.74 -17.93
N LEU A 7 -28.66 36.99 -17.46
CA LEU A 7 -27.57 37.36 -16.54
C LEU A 7 -27.67 36.65 -15.19
N ARG A 8 -28.89 36.47 -14.67
CA ARG A 8 -29.12 35.80 -13.38
C ARG A 8 -28.78 34.31 -13.45
N ASN A 9 -29.13 33.64 -14.56
CA ASN A 9 -28.82 32.23 -14.76
C ASN A 9 -27.32 31.98 -14.91
N THR A 10 -26.60 32.85 -15.64
CA THR A 10 -25.14 32.70 -15.78
C THR A 10 -24.40 32.84 -14.46
N ILE A 11 -24.81 33.77 -13.59
CA ILE A 11 -24.18 33.96 -12.27
C ILE A 11 -24.42 32.74 -11.38
N SER A 12 -25.65 32.22 -11.35
CA SER A 12 -25.97 31.02 -10.56
C SER A 12 -25.18 29.79 -11.00
N ILE A 13 -25.01 29.58 -12.31
CA ILE A 13 -24.24 28.46 -12.85
C ILE A 13 -22.76 28.58 -12.47
N SER A 14 -22.17 29.77 -12.58
CA SER A 14 -20.78 30.02 -12.21
C SER A 14 -20.51 29.83 -10.71
N ILE A 15 -21.44 30.24 -9.85
CA ILE A 15 -21.32 30.01 -8.40
C ILE A 15 -21.41 28.52 -8.10
N LEU A 16 -22.36 27.80 -8.73
CA LEU A 16 -22.51 26.36 -8.52
C LEU A 16 -21.26 25.59 -8.98
N SER A 17 -20.66 25.97 -10.10
CA SER A 17 -19.44 25.32 -10.60
C SER A 17 -18.24 25.55 -9.68
N ILE A 18 -18.09 26.75 -9.12
CA ILE A 18 -17.06 27.05 -8.11
C ILE A 18 -17.28 26.23 -6.84
N ILE A 19 -18.53 26.14 -6.34
CA ILE A 19 -18.83 25.34 -5.15
C ILE A 19 -18.52 23.86 -5.39
N ILE A 20 -18.88 23.32 -6.57
CA ILE A 20 -18.55 21.93 -6.94
C ILE A 20 -17.04 21.74 -7.02
N LEU A 21 -16.30 22.68 -7.62
CA LEU A 21 -14.83 22.65 -7.67
C LEU A 21 -14.20 22.72 -6.27
N VAL A 22 -14.74 23.53 -5.36
CA VAL A 22 -14.24 23.62 -3.97
C VAL A 22 -14.57 22.35 -3.18
N ALA A 23 -15.80 21.84 -3.26
CA ALA A 23 -16.21 20.61 -2.59
C ALA A 23 -15.45 19.39 -3.10
N THR A 24 -15.24 19.29 -4.41
CA THR A 24 -14.39 18.25 -5.01
C THR A 24 -12.93 18.45 -4.62
N SER A 25 -12.35 19.65 -4.71
CA SER A 25 -10.95 19.83 -4.28
C SER A 25 -10.69 19.53 -2.80
N TRP A 26 -11.65 19.78 -1.91
CA TRP A 26 -11.55 19.42 -0.49
C TRP A 26 -11.62 17.91 -0.24
N THR A 27 -12.49 17.21 -0.96
CA THR A 27 -12.54 15.73 -0.92
C THR A 27 -11.36 15.09 -1.66
N PHE A 28 -10.69 15.82 -2.55
CA PHE A 28 -9.60 15.33 -3.39
C PHE A 28 -8.19 15.69 -2.90
N ARG A 29 -8.02 16.31 -1.74
CA ARG A 29 -6.72 16.74 -1.16
C ARG A 29 -5.67 15.62 -0.94
N GLY A 30 -5.96 14.37 -1.27
CA GLY A 30 -5.03 13.24 -1.20
C GLY A 30 -5.32 12.12 -2.21
N SER A 31 -5.99 12.39 -3.33
CA SER A 31 -6.24 11.32 -4.30
C SER A 31 -4.98 11.04 -5.12
N LEU A 32 -4.45 9.82 -5.05
CA LEU A 32 -3.39 9.29 -5.94
C LEU A 32 -3.64 9.61 -7.43
N LEU A 33 -4.90 9.83 -7.82
CA LEU A 33 -5.29 10.22 -9.16
C LEU A 33 -4.66 11.55 -9.60
N TRP A 34 -4.54 12.56 -8.73
CA TRP A 34 -3.92 13.83 -9.10
C TRP A 34 -2.41 13.70 -9.32
N ARG A 35 -1.74 12.86 -8.51
CA ARG A 35 -0.34 12.51 -8.80
C ARG A 35 -0.26 11.81 -10.16
N LYS A 36 -1.16 10.88 -10.45
CA LYS A 36 -1.17 10.21 -11.77
C LYS A 36 -1.37 11.22 -12.89
N VAL A 37 -2.21 12.24 -12.73
CA VAL A 37 -2.41 13.27 -13.76
C VAL A 37 -1.16 14.13 -13.96
N ILE A 38 -0.44 14.50 -12.90
CA ILE A 38 0.80 15.29 -13.00
C ILE A 38 1.95 14.46 -13.61
N TYR A 39 2.00 13.17 -13.30
CA TYR A 39 3.09 12.28 -13.69
C TYR A 39 2.74 11.30 -14.83
N TYR A 40 1.56 11.41 -15.44
CA TYR A 40 1.21 10.69 -16.67
C TYR A 40 2.13 11.17 -17.80
N PRO A 41 2.42 10.34 -18.83
CA PRO A 41 3.55 10.54 -19.71
C PRO A 41 3.29 11.71 -20.65
N SER A 42 3.51 12.92 -20.16
CA SER A 42 3.96 14.01 -20.98
C SER A 42 5.46 13.79 -21.16
N HIS A 43 5.92 13.74 -22.40
CA HIS A 43 7.34 13.72 -22.79
C HIS A 43 8.14 14.92 -22.23
N LEU A 44 7.48 15.82 -21.50
CA LEU A 44 8.00 17.04 -20.92
C LEU A 44 8.33 16.89 -19.41
N VAL A 45 7.77 15.89 -18.72
CA VAL A 45 7.97 15.68 -17.28
C VAL A 45 8.69 14.35 -17.06
N ARG A 46 9.73 14.36 -16.24
CA ARG A 46 10.45 13.12 -15.90
C ARG A 46 9.51 12.14 -15.21
N PRO A 47 9.67 10.82 -15.43
CA PRO A 47 8.94 9.81 -14.67
C PRO A 47 9.07 10.06 -13.17
N TYR A 48 7.96 9.89 -12.46
CA TYR A 48 7.94 10.03 -11.01
C TYR A 48 8.97 9.08 -10.36
N GLN A 49 9.67 9.61 -9.36
CA GLN A 49 10.59 8.88 -8.50
C GLN A 49 10.47 9.47 -7.10
N ALA A 50 10.08 8.63 -6.14
CA ALA A 50 10.04 9.00 -4.74
C ALA A 50 11.45 9.44 -4.26
N PRO A 51 11.54 10.50 -3.45
CA PRO A 51 12.81 10.93 -2.88
C PRO A 51 13.37 9.84 -1.95
N MET A 52 14.69 9.78 -1.86
CA MET A 52 15.39 8.99 -0.86
C MET A 52 15.89 9.93 0.25
N LEU A 53 15.67 9.56 1.50
CA LEU A 53 16.14 10.29 2.68
C LEU A 53 17.10 9.44 3.50
N GLY A 54 17.92 10.09 4.32
CA GLY A 54 18.72 9.42 5.35
C GLY A 54 19.90 8.58 4.84
N CYS A 55 20.14 8.55 3.53
CA CYS A 55 21.17 7.71 2.90
C CYS A 55 22.59 8.24 3.08
N GLU A 56 22.72 9.50 3.47
CA GLU A 56 23.98 10.15 3.82
C GLU A 56 24.50 9.79 5.22
N ASN A 57 23.71 9.07 6.03
CA ASN A 57 24.12 8.69 7.37
C ASN A 57 25.19 7.59 7.36
N LEU A 58 26.17 7.69 8.26
CA LEU A 58 27.30 6.77 8.32
C LEU A 58 26.93 5.33 8.69
N ASN A 59 25.73 5.13 9.26
CA ASN A 59 25.28 3.84 9.81
C ASN A 59 24.12 3.23 8.99
N VAL A 60 23.97 3.60 7.73
CA VAL A 60 22.92 3.02 6.88
C VAL A 60 23.17 1.52 6.68
N ILE A 61 22.10 0.73 6.74
CA ILE A 61 22.11 -0.70 6.46
C ILE A 61 21.88 -0.85 4.95
N GLU A 62 22.94 -1.20 4.22
CA GLU A 62 22.87 -1.42 2.77
C GLU A 62 21.85 -2.51 2.42
N GLY A 63 21.06 -2.29 1.36
CA GLY A 63 19.98 -3.20 0.95
C GLY A 63 18.76 -3.21 1.88
N SER A 64 18.70 -2.32 2.88
CA SER A 64 17.55 -2.16 3.78
C SER A 64 16.95 -0.76 3.67
N TYR A 65 15.64 -0.69 3.45
CA TYR A 65 14.93 0.56 3.24
C TYR A 65 13.56 0.55 3.90
N CYS A 66 13.15 1.70 4.42
CA CYS A 66 11.81 1.96 4.91
C CYS A 66 11.00 2.73 3.85
N VAL A 67 9.91 2.15 3.38
CA VAL A 67 9.07 2.69 2.32
C VAL A 67 7.78 3.24 2.93
N PHE A 68 7.57 4.54 2.78
CA PHE A 68 6.38 5.23 3.27
C PHE A 68 5.37 5.33 2.14
N LEU A 69 4.21 4.72 2.33
CA LEU A 69 3.11 4.78 1.37
C LEU A 69 2.23 5.99 1.65
N HIS A 70 1.59 6.50 0.61
CA HIS A 70 0.59 7.54 0.69
C HIS A 70 -0.63 7.07 1.48
N HIS A 71 -1.27 7.98 2.22
CA HIS A 71 -2.51 7.68 2.96
C HIS A 71 -3.58 6.99 2.08
N GLY A 72 -4.20 5.94 2.62
CA GLY A 72 -5.19 5.12 1.92
C GLY A 72 -4.62 4.12 0.92
N SER A 73 -3.28 4.05 0.77
CA SER A 73 -2.62 3.01 -0.01
C SER A 73 -2.62 1.68 0.74
N LYS A 74 -2.59 0.58 -0.01
CA LYS A 74 -2.53 -0.78 0.55
C LYS A 74 -1.19 -1.42 0.22
N LEU A 75 -0.58 -2.05 1.21
CA LEU A 75 0.71 -2.72 1.06
C LEU A 75 0.67 -3.80 -0.03
N GLU A 76 -0.38 -4.60 -0.07
CA GLU A 76 -0.50 -5.71 -1.03
C GLU A 76 -0.54 -5.21 -2.46
N ARG A 77 -1.26 -4.10 -2.69
CA ARG A 77 -1.32 -3.46 -4.02
C ARG A 77 0.03 -2.87 -4.41
N HIS A 78 0.76 -2.29 -3.46
CA HIS A 78 2.10 -1.77 -3.69
C HIS A 78 3.08 -2.89 -4.07
N ILE A 79 3.15 -3.97 -3.28
CA ILE A 79 4.01 -5.14 -3.55
C ILE A 79 3.65 -5.76 -4.91
N GLN A 80 2.36 -5.91 -5.21
CA GLN A 80 1.91 -6.41 -6.51
C GLN A 80 2.35 -5.48 -7.66
N THR A 81 2.30 -4.16 -7.45
CA THR A 81 2.73 -3.19 -8.47
C THR A 81 4.22 -3.32 -8.76
N ILE A 82 5.06 -3.51 -7.75
CA ILE A 82 6.48 -3.77 -7.91
C ILE A 82 6.71 -5.12 -8.60
N GLY A 83 6.00 -6.16 -8.17
CA GLY A 83 6.04 -7.52 -8.73
C GLY A 83 5.76 -7.59 -10.24
N ASN A 84 4.95 -6.65 -10.76
CA ASN A 84 4.69 -6.55 -12.20
C ASN A 84 5.91 -6.05 -13.02
N HIS A 85 6.90 -5.44 -12.37
CA HIS A 85 8.08 -4.85 -13.00
C HIS A 85 9.35 -5.63 -12.70
N VAL A 86 9.44 -6.22 -11.50
CA VAL A 86 10.60 -6.95 -10.99
C VAL A 86 10.10 -8.18 -10.24
N ASP A 87 10.71 -9.34 -10.48
CA ASP A 87 10.42 -10.54 -9.69
C ASP A 87 11.02 -10.36 -8.28
N TRP A 88 10.21 -9.78 -7.40
CA TRP A 88 10.63 -9.38 -6.06
C TRP A 88 9.65 -9.87 -5.00
N SER A 89 10.20 -10.51 -3.98
CA SER A 89 9.46 -10.94 -2.78
C SER A 89 10.11 -10.28 -1.56
N PRO A 90 9.60 -9.14 -1.07
CA PRO A 90 10.22 -8.42 0.04
C PRO A 90 10.25 -9.25 1.32
N THR A 91 11.40 -9.25 2.00
CA THR A 91 11.47 -9.71 3.39
C THR A 91 11.21 -8.53 4.33
N ILE A 92 9.93 -8.30 4.64
CA ILE A 92 9.48 -7.21 5.52
C ILE A 92 9.86 -7.52 6.97
N ARG A 93 10.65 -6.64 7.59
CA ARG A 93 11.01 -6.73 9.02
C ARG A 93 10.00 -6.06 9.91
N HIS A 94 9.56 -4.87 9.50
CA HIS A 94 8.65 -4.05 10.27
C HIS A 94 7.54 -3.53 9.37
N LEU A 95 6.32 -3.59 9.86
CA LEU A 95 5.15 -3.01 9.23
C LEU A 95 4.47 -2.13 10.26
N PHE A 96 4.36 -0.85 9.94
CA PHE A 96 3.69 0.14 10.77
C PHE A 96 2.36 0.51 10.09
N PRO A 97 1.22 0.16 10.71
CA PRO A 97 -0.08 0.43 10.12
C PRO A 97 -0.33 1.94 10.02
N GLU A 98 -1.18 2.34 9.07
CA GLU A 98 -1.60 3.73 8.93
C GLU A 98 -2.29 4.23 10.22
N THR A 99 -1.94 5.43 10.66
CA THR A 99 -2.62 6.13 11.77
C THR A 99 -3.17 7.47 11.30
N THR A 100 -3.82 8.20 12.21
CA THR A 100 -4.25 9.57 11.92
C THR A 100 -3.09 10.56 11.80
N VAL A 101 -1.89 10.18 12.26
CA VAL A 101 -0.71 11.06 12.36
C VAL A 101 0.35 10.71 11.32
N HIS A 102 0.47 9.44 10.95
CA HIS A 102 1.43 8.99 9.94
C HIS A 102 0.79 8.01 8.96
N SER A 103 1.35 7.97 7.75
CA SER A 103 0.91 7.02 6.73
C SER A 103 1.44 5.61 7.02
N LEU A 104 0.92 4.61 6.29
CA LEU A 104 1.44 3.25 6.34
C LEU A 104 2.88 3.26 5.85
N TYR A 105 3.78 2.60 6.58
CA TYR A 105 5.14 2.36 6.09
C TYR A 105 5.66 1.00 6.54
N TYR A 106 6.61 0.47 5.79
CA TYR A 106 7.25 -0.82 6.08
C TYR A 106 8.74 -0.73 5.82
N CYS A 107 9.52 -1.53 6.54
CA CYS A 107 10.96 -1.66 6.31
C CYS A 107 11.27 -3.07 5.81
N ALA A 108 11.97 -3.16 4.69
CA ALA A 108 12.36 -4.42 4.06
C ALA A 108 13.88 -4.47 3.88
N HIS A 109 14.42 -5.68 3.96
CA HIS A 109 15.82 -5.98 3.67
C HIS A 109 15.94 -6.82 2.40
N ASP A 110 17.18 -7.05 1.97
CA ASP A 110 17.53 -7.75 0.72
C ASP A 110 16.85 -7.08 -0.49
N VAL A 111 16.75 -5.75 -0.45
CA VAL A 111 16.19 -4.95 -1.54
C VAL A 111 17.30 -4.63 -2.53
N ASP A 112 17.24 -5.24 -3.71
CA ASP A 112 18.17 -4.94 -4.79
C ASP A 112 17.86 -3.59 -5.49
N ASP A 113 18.78 -3.14 -6.35
CA ASP A 113 18.64 -1.87 -7.07
C ASP A 113 17.41 -1.81 -7.98
N ALA A 114 16.99 -2.96 -8.54
CA ALA A 114 15.84 -3.04 -9.43
C ALA A 114 14.54 -2.87 -8.65
N ALA A 115 14.40 -3.59 -7.53
CA ALA A 115 13.30 -3.48 -6.59
C ALA A 115 13.24 -2.08 -5.97
N LEU A 116 14.38 -1.52 -5.55
CA LEU A 116 14.43 -0.15 -5.02
C LEU A 116 13.94 0.87 -6.05
N LYS A 117 14.42 0.77 -7.30
CA LYS A 117 13.99 1.65 -8.39
C LYS A 117 12.50 1.49 -8.71
N ALA A 118 11.99 0.27 -8.68
CA ALA A 118 10.57 -0.02 -8.92
C ALA A 118 9.69 0.51 -7.78
N SER A 119 10.09 0.31 -6.52
CA SER A 119 9.43 0.88 -5.34
C SER A 119 9.34 2.39 -5.44
N ARG A 120 10.44 3.07 -5.76
CA ARG A 120 10.45 4.53 -5.90
C ARG A 120 9.64 5.03 -7.09
N ALA A 121 9.45 4.22 -8.13
CA ALA A 121 8.61 4.57 -9.26
C ALA A 121 7.11 4.42 -8.97
N ASP A 122 6.73 3.69 -7.91
CA ASP A 122 5.33 3.56 -7.52
C ASP A 122 4.81 4.88 -6.94
N ILE A 123 3.74 5.38 -7.54
CA ILE A 123 3.11 6.64 -7.18
C ILE A 123 2.43 6.61 -5.80
N ALA A 124 2.18 5.40 -5.30
CA ALA A 124 1.72 5.17 -3.94
C ALA A 124 2.83 5.37 -2.90
N VAL A 125 4.10 5.48 -3.28
CA VAL A 125 5.19 5.80 -2.35
C VAL A 125 5.30 7.32 -2.22
N ASP A 126 5.39 7.81 -0.99
CA ASP A 126 5.67 9.22 -0.69
C ASP A 126 7.17 9.47 -0.58
N VAL A 127 7.87 8.57 0.11
CA VAL A 127 9.31 8.66 0.36
C VAL A 127 9.88 7.28 0.67
N VAL A 128 11.15 7.09 0.35
CA VAL A 128 11.95 5.93 0.80
C VAL A 128 13.04 6.46 1.72
N ASP A 129 13.12 5.91 2.93
CA ASP A 129 14.16 6.24 3.89
C ASP A 129 15.19 5.11 3.94
N CYS A 130 16.47 5.46 3.95
CA CYS A 130 17.52 4.48 4.14
C CYS A 130 17.48 3.96 5.57
N ASP A 131 17.39 2.64 5.71
CA ASP A 131 17.28 2.03 7.03
C ASP A 131 18.59 2.22 7.80
N TRP A 132 18.48 2.50 9.09
CA TRP A 132 19.61 2.60 9.99
C TRP A 132 19.31 1.73 11.21
N PRO A 133 20.33 1.19 11.90
CA PRO A 133 20.08 0.54 13.17
C PRO A 133 19.46 1.60 14.06
N LEU A 134 18.20 1.39 14.47
CA LEU A 134 17.67 2.08 15.63
C LEU A 134 18.71 1.85 16.71
N VAL A 135 19.41 2.90 17.11
CA VAL A 135 20.28 2.85 18.28
C VAL A 135 19.37 2.27 19.35
N ALA A 136 19.64 1.04 19.79
CA ALA A 136 18.91 0.42 20.86
C ALA A 136 18.99 1.46 21.98
N ILE A 137 17.88 2.15 22.24
CA ILE A 137 17.81 3.03 23.41
C ILE A 137 18.09 2.05 24.53
N PRO A 138 19.22 2.19 25.24
CA PRO A 138 19.61 1.21 26.24
C PRO A 138 18.43 1.03 27.19
N ASP A 139 18.00 -0.22 27.35
CA ASP A 139 16.84 -0.67 28.10
C ASP A 139 16.37 0.29 29.21
N ARG A 140 15.08 0.65 29.16
CA ARG A 140 14.24 1.36 30.15
C ARG A 140 13.79 2.75 29.75
N ILE A 141 12.72 2.81 28.97
CA ILE A 141 11.42 3.20 29.56
C ILE A 141 10.40 2.19 29.01
N GLU A 142 10.06 1.19 29.81
CA GLU A 142 8.79 0.48 29.64
C GLU A 142 7.69 1.52 29.83
N VAL A 143 7.26 2.12 28.73
CA VAL A 143 5.99 2.83 28.72
C VAL A 143 4.95 1.71 28.63
N GLU A 144 4.55 1.21 29.80
CA GLU A 144 3.21 0.65 30.03
C GLU A 144 2.20 1.72 29.62
N LEU A 145 1.93 1.82 28.32
CA LEU A 145 0.80 2.52 27.79
C LEU A 145 0.55 1.83 26.46
N TRP A 146 -0.53 1.06 26.45
CA TRP A 146 -1.45 0.70 25.37
C TRP A 146 -2.19 -0.62 25.71
N ASP A 147 -2.41 -0.89 27.01
CA ASP A 147 -3.50 -1.76 27.51
C ASP A 147 -4.77 -0.95 27.77
N ALA A 148 -5.22 -0.22 26.76
CA ALA A 148 -6.57 0.34 26.77
C ALA A 148 -7.22 0.07 25.41
N ASN A 149 -7.99 -1.03 25.40
CA ASN A 149 -9.21 -1.15 24.60
C ASN A 149 -9.09 -1.70 23.16
N LEU A 150 -8.47 -2.87 22.98
CA LEU A 150 -8.64 -3.67 21.74
C LEU A 150 -9.14 -5.11 21.98
N SER A 151 -9.46 -5.50 23.22
CA SER A 151 -10.11 -6.79 23.53
C SER A 151 -11.63 -6.81 23.31
N ALA A 152 -12.21 -5.71 22.82
CA ALA A 152 -13.64 -5.61 22.53
C ALA A 152 -13.91 -5.60 21.02
N TRP A 153 -13.72 -6.74 20.36
CA TRP A 153 -14.56 -7.19 19.23
C TRP A 153 -14.08 -8.60 18.80
N VAL A 154 -14.42 -9.60 19.60
CA VAL A 154 -14.57 -10.97 19.10
C VAL A 154 -16.06 -11.10 18.75
N PRO A 155 -16.44 -11.23 17.47
CA PRO A 155 -17.81 -11.59 17.14
C PRO A 155 -18.10 -12.95 17.78
N GLU A 156 -19.09 -13.01 18.66
CA GLU A 156 -19.61 -14.28 19.18
C GLU A 156 -19.94 -15.19 18.00
N GLN A 157 -19.17 -16.26 17.87
CA GLN A 157 -19.44 -17.31 16.90
C GLN A 157 -20.73 -18.01 17.34
N PRO A 158 -21.82 -18.02 16.55
CA PRO A 158 -23.01 -18.76 16.91
C PRO A 158 -22.65 -20.24 16.99
N SER A 159 -22.73 -20.78 18.20
CA SER A 159 -22.63 -22.19 18.50
C SER A 159 -23.87 -22.92 17.97
N SER A 160 -23.76 -23.48 16.77
CA SER A 160 -24.67 -24.50 16.25
C SER A 160 -23.80 -25.57 15.55
N SER A 161 -23.68 -26.73 16.20
CA SER A 161 -24.45 -27.94 15.92
C SER A 161 -23.66 -28.94 15.07
N GLN A 162 -23.21 -30.00 15.75
CA GLN A 162 -23.13 -31.40 15.31
C GLN A 162 -23.15 -31.64 13.78
N PHE A 163 -22.01 -32.08 13.25
CA PHE A 163 -21.98 -32.90 12.03
C PHE A 163 -21.39 -34.28 12.33
N PRO A 164 -22.05 -35.36 11.91
CA PRO A 164 -21.58 -36.73 12.14
C PRO A 164 -20.40 -37.07 11.22
N SER A 165 -19.44 -37.79 11.80
CA SER A 165 -18.26 -38.32 11.13
C SER A 165 -18.65 -39.44 10.17
N HIS A 166 -18.76 -39.13 8.88
CA HIS A 166 -18.78 -40.16 7.83
C HIS A 166 -17.35 -40.47 7.39
N SER A 167 -16.85 -41.61 7.90
CA SER A 167 -15.69 -42.31 7.37
C SER A 167 -15.92 -42.68 5.91
N SER A 168 -15.15 -42.08 5.01
CA SER A 168 -15.11 -42.45 3.59
C SER A 168 -13.73 -43.03 3.28
N THR A 169 -13.75 -44.32 3.00
CA THR A 169 -12.62 -45.13 2.55
C THR A 169 -12.09 -44.60 1.21
N PRO A 170 -10.77 -44.45 1.00
CA PRO A 170 -10.24 -44.07 -0.31
C PRO A 170 -10.35 -45.23 -1.31
N PRO A 171 -10.72 -44.98 -2.58
CA PRO A 171 -10.68 -46.00 -3.61
C PRO A 171 -9.24 -46.27 -4.05
N VAL A 172 -8.95 -47.55 -4.24
CA VAL A 172 -7.70 -48.10 -4.79
C VAL A 172 -7.50 -47.57 -6.21
N VAL A 173 -6.41 -46.82 -6.43
CA VAL A 173 -5.95 -46.42 -7.76
C VAL A 173 -5.17 -47.59 -8.36
N GLN A 174 -5.80 -48.33 -9.29
CA GLN A 174 -5.11 -49.30 -10.13
C GLN A 174 -4.33 -48.55 -11.22
N SER A 175 -3.00 -48.55 -11.09
CA SER A 175 -2.07 -48.09 -12.12
C SER A 175 -1.90 -49.17 -13.18
N HIS A 176 -2.59 -49.02 -14.32
CA HIS A 176 -2.32 -49.80 -15.52
C HIS A 176 -1.12 -49.19 -16.26
N ARG A 177 0.02 -49.87 -16.15
CA ARG A 177 1.25 -49.59 -16.90
C ARG A 177 1.12 -50.23 -18.29
N ALA A 178 1.14 -49.44 -19.36
CA ALA A 178 1.27 -49.94 -20.73
C ALA A 178 2.76 -50.19 -21.06
N PRO A 179 3.09 -51.24 -21.84
CA PRO A 179 4.45 -51.49 -22.28
C PRO A 179 4.85 -50.60 -23.47
N LEU A 180 6.04 -50.02 -23.38
CA LEU A 180 6.76 -49.37 -24.48
C LEU A 180 7.17 -50.43 -25.51
N ALA A 181 6.74 -50.24 -26.76
CA ALA A 181 7.30 -50.93 -27.91
C ALA A 181 8.65 -50.30 -28.26
N ALA A 182 9.69 -51.13 -28.32
CA ALA A 182 11.01 -50.76 -28.82
C ALA A 182 11.00 -50.75 -30.36
N VAL A 183 11.66 -49.74 -30.93
CA VAL A 183 12.16 -49.71 -32.32
C VAL A 183 13.68 -49.84 -32.26
#